data_AF-A0A952YJ28-F1
#
_entry.id   AF-A0A952YJ28-F1
#
_cell.length_a   1.000
_cell.length_b   1.000
_cell.length_c   1.000
_cell.angle_alpha   90.00
_cell.angle_beta   90.00
_cell.angle_gamma   90.00
#
_symmetry.space_group_name_H-M   'P 1'
#
loop_
_entity.id
_entity.type
_entity.pdbx_description
1 polymer ?
#
loop_
_entity_poly.entity_id
_entity_poly.type
_entity_poly.pdbx_seq_one_letter_code
_entity_poly.pdbx_strand_id
1 'polypeptide(L)'
;MNPNDFLALRVPGYAQLSDQERHVIQQFSLMWSAFENSVCNTRATPLALLRIPKRLLEVGKLDMDVFKGPLTYFRQRYYQDGHFTHFFEGLHLEEGSLKNGELVARVISGAEDDALKILGAILLIVYRYRNNLFHGVKWQYGIVGQQENFQQACNVMMAVMDRLPPAH
;
A
#
# COMPACT_ATOMS: atom_id res chain seq x y z
N MET A 1 -16.71 11.13 -25.14
CA MET A 1 -16.08 9.93 -24.57
C MET A 1 -15.43 10.34 -23.27
N ASN A 2 -15.83 9.75 -22.14
CA ASN A 2 -15.18 10.03 -20.86
C ASN A 2 -13.89 9.16 -20.72
N PRO A 3 -13.02 9.44 -19.73
CA PRO A 3 -11.78 8.66 -19.55
C PRO A 3 -12.01 7.16 -19.32
N ASN A 4 -13.06 6.74 -18.61
CA ASN A 4 -13.37 5.32 -18.39
C ASN A 4 -13.74 4.62 -19.69
N ASP A 5 -14.55 5.26 -20.55
CA ASP A 5 -14.91 4.74 -21.86
C ASP A 5 -13.67 4.56 -22.75
N PHE A 6 -12.75 5.54 -22.71
CA PHE A 6 -11.51 5.48 -23.48
C PHE A 6 -10.61 4.33 -22.99
N LEU A 7 -10.45 4.19 -21.68
CA LEU A 7 -9.64 3.12 -21.08
C LEU A 7 -10.23 1.74 -21.37
N ALA A 8 -11.56 1.58 -21.29
CA ALA A 8 -12.23 0.33 -21.63
C ALA A 8 -12.02 -0.06 -23.10
N LEU A 9 -11.91 0.92 -24.00
CA LEU A 9 -11.67 0.69 -25.42
C LEU A 9 -10.20 0.42 -25.76
N ARG A 10 -9.26 1.04 -25.03
CA ARG A 10 -7.84 1.10 -25.44
C ARG A 10 -6.89 0.31 -24.56
N VAL A 11 -7.28 -0.05 -23.34
CA VAL A 11 -6.40 -0.69 -22.37
C VAL A 11 -6.87 -2.12 -22.10
N PRO A 12 -6.10 -3.14 -22.52
CA PRO A 12 -6.41 -4.53 -22.21
C PRO A 12 -6.52 -4.74 -20.70
N GLY A 13 -7.50 -5.54 -20.27
CA GLY A 13 -7.76 -5.80 -18.84
C GLY A 13 -8.69 -4.79 -18.16
N TYR A 14 -8.82 -3.57 -18.69
CA TYR A 14 -9.62 -2.51 -18.03
C TYR A 14 -11.13 -2.72 -18.17
N ALA A 15 -11.58 -3.18 -19.34
CA ALA A 15 -12.99 -3.45 -19.59
C ALA A 15 -13.56 -4.56 -18.68
N GLN A 16 -12.70 -5.48 -18.22
CA GLN A 16 -13.04 -6.59 -17.33
C GLN A 16 -13.21 -6.16 -15.87
N LEU A 17 -12.70 -4.99 -15.49
CA LEU A 17 -12.86 -4.47 -14.12
C LEU A 17 -14.30 -4.07 -13.87
N SER A 18 -14.81 -4.45 -12.70
CA SER A 18 -16.06 -3.91 -12.17
C SER A 18 -15.96 -2.40 -11.93
N ASP A 19 -17.11 -1.72 -11.88
CA ASP A 19 -17.14 -0.28 -11.56
C ASP A 19 -16.52 0.01 -10.19
N GLN A 20 -16.66 -0.92 -9.24
CA GLN A 20 -16.06 -0.80 -7.91
C GLN A 20 -14.53 -0.90 -7.95
N GLU A 21 -13.97 -1.83 -8.74
CA GLU A 21 -12.53 -1.93 -8.94
C GLU A 21 -11.98 -0.66 -9.60
N ARG A 22 -12.65 -0.16 -10.64
CA ARG A 22 -12.26 1.10 -11.30
C ARG A 22 -12.28 2.27 -10.31
N HIS A 23 -13.33 2.35 -9.50
CA HIS A 23 -13.48 3.40 -8.51
C HIS A 23 -12.37 3.37 -7.46
N VAL A 24 -12.05 2.21 -6.88
CA VAL A 24 -11.02 2.13 -5.84
C VAL A 24 -9.62 2.39 -6.38
N ILE A 25 -9.33 2.02 -7.63
CA ILE A 25 -8.05 2.36 -8.29
C ILE A 25 -7.91 3.86 -8.45
N GLN A 26 -8.99 4.56 -8.83
CA GLN A 26 -9.01 6.01 -8.95
C GLN A 26 -8.81 6.67 -7.58
N GLN A 27 -9.53 6.21 -6.57
CA GLN A 27 -9.36 6.67 -5.18
C GLN A 27 -7.93 6.47 -4.70
N PHE A 28 -7.36 5.27 -4.88
CA PHE A 28 -6.00 4.97 -4.48
C PHE A 28 -4.97 5.86 -5.18
N SER A 29 -5.14 6.08 -6.49
CA SER A 29 -4.25 6.93 -7.27
C SER A 29 -4.24 8.38 -6.77
N LEU A 30 -5.43 8.94 -6.50
CA LEU A 30 -5.57 10.29 -5.96
C LEU A 30 -5.08 10.38 -4.51
N MET A 31 -5.42 9.38 -3.69
CA MET A 31 -5.01 9.31 -2.28
C MET A 31 -3.49 9.20 -2.15
N TRP A 32 -2.83 8.38 -2.98
CA TRP A 32 -1.38 8.30 -3.02
C TRP A 32 -0.75 9.66 -3.35
N SER A 33 -1.27 10.35 -4.36
CA SER A 33 -0.76 11.68 -4.73
C SER A 33 -0.89 12.69 -3.58
N ALA A 34 -2.03 12.69 -2.88
CA ALA A 34 -2.25 13.57 -1.73
C ALA A 34 -1.33 13.19 -0.56
N PHE A 35 -1.23 11.90 -0.24
CA PHE A 35 -0.36 11.36 0.81
C PHE A 35 1.12 11.70 0.57
N GLU A 36 1.62 11.47 -0.64
CA GLU A 36 3.00 11.77 -1.01
C GLU A 36 3.34 13.25 -0.84
N ASN A 37 2.42 14.14 -1.23
CA ASN A 37 2.57 15.57 -1.03
C ASN A 37 2.53 15.94 0.46
N SER A 38 1.45 15.59 1.16
CA SER A 38 1.16 16.03 2.53
C SER A 38 2.06 15.40 3.59
N VAL A 39 2.49 14.15 3.39
CA VAL A 39 3.25 13.38 4.40
C VAL A 39 4.72 13.24 4.01
N CYS A 40 5.03 13.11 2.72
CA CYS A 40 6.39 12.82 2.25
C CYS A 40 7.08 13.99 1.52
N ASN A 41 6.50 15.20 1.53
CA ASN A 41 7.02 16.38 0.84
C ASN A 41 7.36 16.08 -0.64
N THR A 42 6.42 15.47 -1.35
CA THR A 42 6.49 15.06 -2.77
C THR A 42 7.51 13.96 -3.10
N ARG A 43 8.15 13.34 -2.09
CA ARG A 43 9.17 12.30 -2.28
C ARG A 43 8.92 11.09 -1.39
N ALA A 44 7.93 10.26 -1.75
CA ALA A 44 7.64 9.02 -1.04
C ALA A 44 8.64 7.92 -1.42
N THR A 45 9.82 7.95 -0.80
CA THR A 45 10.82 6.87 -0.88
C THR A 45 10.65 5.87 0.27
N PRO A 46 11.12 4.61 0.15
CA PRO A 46 11.12 3.67 1.27
C PRO A 46 11.71 4.25 2.56
N LEU A 47 12.81 5.01 2.45
CA LEU A 47 13.44 5.69 3.59
C LEU A 47 12.51 6.75 4.21
N ALA A 48 11.79 7.53 3.41
CA ALA A 48 10.84 8.52 3.90
C ALA A 48 9.65 7.84 4.62
N LEU A 49 9.15 6.75 4.06
CA LEU A 49 8.05 5.96 4.65
C LEU A 49 8.44 5.35 5.99
N LEU A 50 9.64 4.79 6.10
CA LEU A 50 10.15 4.21 7.36
C LEU A 50 10.36 5.24 8.47
N ARG A 51 10.34 6.54 8.18
CA ARG A 51 10.40 7.61 9.19
C ARG A 51 9.03 8.01 9.74
N ILE A 52 7.94 7.68 9.04
CA ILE A 52 6.57 8.05 9.42
C ILE A 52 6.17 7.52 10.81
N PRO A 53 6.42 6.24 11.16
CA PRO A 53 6.04 5.73 12.47
C PRO A 53 6.71 6.51 13.61
N LYS A 54 7.99 6.87 13.44
CA LYS A 54 8.71 7.68 14.42
C LYS A 54 8.13 9.08 14.56
N ARG A 55 7.78 9.74 13.45
CA ARG A 55 7.11 11.06 13.47
C ARG A 55 5.78 11.00 14.23
N LEU A 56 4.97 9.96 13.97
CA LEU A 56 3.71 9.75 14.70
C LEU A 56 3.95 9.54 16.20
N LEU A 57 4.99 8.79 16.57
CA LEU A 57 5.38 8.60 17.96
C LEU A 57 5.80 9.92 18.62
N GLU A 58 6.62 10.72 17.95
CA GLU A 58 7.12 12.02 18.45
C GLU A 58 5.99 13.02 18.73
N VAL A 59 4.91 13.00 17.94
CA VAL A 59 3.73 13.84 18.16
C VAL A 59 2.66 13.18 19.05
N GLY A 60 2.94 12.00 19.63
CA GLY A 60 2.01 11.28 20.50
C GLY A 60 0.74 10.78 19.80
N LYS A 61 0.81 10.52 18.48
CA LYS A 61 -0.31 10.06 17.64
C LYS A 61 -0.10 8.67 17.03
N LEU A 62 0.92 7.93 17.47
CA LEU A 62 1.08 6.52 17.08
C LEU A 62 0.04 5.67 17.83
N ASP A 63 -1.03 5.33 17.12
CA ASP A 63 -2.09 4.45 17.59
C ASP A 63 -2.18 3.25 16.64
N MET A 64 -1.91 2.06 17.15
CA MET A 64 -1.90 0.83 16.34
C MET A 64 -3.29 0.25 16.10
N ASP A 65 -4.32 0.69 16.84
CA ASP A 65 -5.67 0.13 16.70
C ASP A 65 -6.25 0.36 15.31
N VAL A 66 -6.01 1.54 14.72
CA VAL A 66 -6.44 1.85 13.35
C VAL A 66 -5.71 1.06 12.26
N PHE A 67 -4.56 0.46 12.57
CA PHE A 67 -3.79 -0.34 11.64
C PHE A 67 -4.04 -1.86 11.79
N LYS A 68 -4.78 -2.29 12.81
CA LYS A 68 -5.10 -3.72 13.04
C LYS A 68 -5.86 -4.35 11.87
N GLY A 69 -6.84 -3.64 11.32
CA GLY A 69 -7.62 -4.09 10.16
C GLY A 69 -6.74 -4.35 8.92
N PRO A 70 -6.01 -3.33 8.43
CA PRO A 70 -5.05 -3.50 7.33
C PRO A 70 -3.99 -4.57 7.60
N LEU A 71 -3.43 -4.62 8.81
CA LEU A 71 -2.42 -5.63 9.17
C LEU A 71 -2.99 -7.06 9.10
N THR A 72 -4.19 -7.27 9.65
CA THR A 72 -4.87 -8.57 9.62
C THR A 72 -5.09 -9.02 8.18
N TYR A 73 -5.58 -8.11 7.34
CA TYR A 73 -5.76 -8.37 5.92
C TYR A 73 -4.45 -8.76 5.22
N PHE A 74 -3.38 -7.98 5.39
CA PHE A 74 -2.10 -8.28 4.75
C PHE A 74 -1.51 -9.60 5.24
N ARG A 75 -1.63 -9.92 6.52
CA ARG A 75 -1.22 -11.24 7.04
C ARG A 75 -1.99 -12.36 6.37
N GLN A 76 -3.32 -12.29 6.35
CA GLN A 76 -4.16 -13.29 5.71
C GLN A 76 -3.87 -13.45 4.22
N ARG A 77 -3.55 -12.36 3.52
CA ARG A 77 -3.24 -12.40 2.09
C ARG A 77 -1.87 -13.01 1.80
N TYR A 78 -0.88 -12.69 2.62
CA TYR A 78 0.52 -12.95 2.31
C TYR A 78 1.14 -14.10 3.08
N TYR A 79 0.51 -14.57 4.15
CA TYR A 79 1.03 -15.64 4.99
C TYR A 79 -0.10 -16.53 5.47
N GLN A 80 -0.13 -17.75 4.93
CA GLN A 80 -1.16 -18.76 5.19
C GLN A 80 -0.48 -20.07 5.53
N ASP A 81 -1.01 -20.79 6.52
CA ASP A 81 -0.55 -22.11 6.93
C ASP A 81 0.98 -22.20 7.17
N GLY A 82 1.57 -21.15 7.72
CA GLY A 82 3.00 -21.09 8.05
C GLY A 82 3.93 -20.73 6.89
N HIS A 83 3.39 -20.42 5.70
CA HIS A 83 4.16 -20.15 4.49
C HIS A 83 3.74 -18.83 3.83
N PHE A 84 4.68 -18.18 3.12
CA PHE A 84 4.35 -17.03 2.30
C PHE A 84 3.55 -17.47 1.07
N THR A 85 2.49 -16.74 0.75
CA THR A 85 1.69 -17.04 -0.45
C THR A 85 2.38 -16.50 -1.71
N HIS A 86 2.01 -17.03 -2.87
CA HIS A 86 2.50 -16.51 -4.16
C HIS A 86 2.20 -15.00 -4.36
N PHE A 87 1.20 -14.44 -3.67
CA PHE A 87 0.94 -13.00 -3.71
C PHE A 87 2.05 -12.17 -3.08
N PHE A 88 2.79 -12.74 -2.11
CA PHE A 88 3.89 -12.06 -1.43
C PHE A 88 5.05 -11.80 -2.40
N GLU A 89 5.39 -12.79 -3.24
CA GLU A 89 6.38 -12.64 -4.31
C GLU A 89 6.00 -11.51 -5.28
N GLY A 90 4.70 -11.37 -5.57
CA GLY A 90 4.14 -10.31 -6.41
C GLY A 90 4.33 -8.88 -5.86
N LEU A 91 4.75 -8.71 -4.60
CA LEU A 91 5.17 -7.41 -4.07
C LEU A 91 6.52 -6.97 -4.62
N HIS A 92 7.41 -7.89 -5.03
CA HIS A 92 8.79 -7.62 -5.48
C HIS A 92 9.55 -6.70 -4.52
N LEU A 93 9.60 -7.09 -3.25
CA LEU A 93 10.24 -6.28 -2.20
C LEU A 93 11.76 -6.17 -2.37
N GLU A 94 12.38 -7.17 -2.99
CA GLU A 94 13.84 -7.20 -3.26
C GLU A 94 14.30 -6.10 -4.22
N GLU A 95 13.46 -5.71 -5.19
CA GLU A 95 13.77 -4.64 -6.14
C GLU A 95 13.95 -3.27 -5.47
N GLY A 96 13.44 -3.10 -4.25
CA GLY A 96 13.60 -1.86 -3.47
C GLY A 96 14.77 -1.92 -2.49
N SER A 97 14.86 -3.01 -1.72
CA SER A 97 15.96 -3.31 -0.79
C SER A 97 15.70 -4.66 -0.12
N LEU A 98 16.69 -5.55 -0.07
CA LEU A 98 16.61 -6.83 0.66
C LEU A 98 16.17 -6.64 2.12
N LYS A 99 16.73 -5.65 2.81
CA LYS A 99 16.40 -5.33 4.22
C LYS A 99 14.94 -4.95 4.40
N ASN A 100 14.36 -4.22 3.43
CA ASN A 100 12.95 -3.86 3.47
C ASN A 100 12.06 -5.10 3.25
N GLY A 101 12.48 -6.01 2.37
CA GLY A 101 11.82 -7.30 2.17
C GLY A 101 11.83 -8.16 3.44
N GLU A 102 12.98 -8.29 4.10
CA GLU A 102 13.11 -9.02 5.37
C GLU A 102 12.22 -8.44 6.48
N LEU A 103 12.18 -7.11 6.61
CA LEU A 103 11.31 -6.43 7.57
C LEU A 103 9.84 -6.79 7.33
N VAL A 104 9.38 -6.66 6.07
CA VAL A 104 7.99 -6.96 5.72
C VAL A 104 7.69 -8.44 5.95
N ALA A 105 8.59 -9.34 5.56
CA ALA A 105 8.44 -10.78 5.79
C ALA A 105 8.25 -11.08 7.29
N ARG A 106 9.10 -10.53 8.17
CA ARG A 106 9.02 -10.76 9.62
C ARG A 106 7.73 -10.23 10.23
N VAL A 107 7.25 -9.05 9.82
CA VAL A 107 5.99 -8.48 10.32
C VAL A 107 4.79 -9.32 9.88
N ILE A 108 4.79 -9.75 8.62
CA ILE A 108 3.71 -10.52 8.01
C ILE A 108 3.65 -11.95 8.57
N SER A 109 4.79 -12.59 8.84
CA SER A 109 4.83 -13.90 9.51
C SER A 109 4.56 -13.83 11.02
N GLY A 110 4.53 -12.63 11.61
CA GLY A 110 4.33 -12.44 13.05
C GLY A 110 5.60 -12.56 13.89
N ALA A 111 6.77 -12.68 13.26
CA ALA A 111 8.08 -12.71 13.92
C ALA A 111 8.61 -11.31 14.33
N GLU A 112 7.79 -10.27 14.17
CA GLU A 112 8.07 -8.89 14.58
C GLU A 112 6.79 -8.24 15.10
N ASP A 113 6.87 -7.68 16.31
CA ASP A 113 5.75 -7.10 17.06
C ASP A 113 5.95 -5.61 17.42
N ASP A 114 7.12 -5.04 17.14
CA ASP A 114 7.39 -3.62 17.35
C ASP A 114 6.48 -2.72 16.48
N ALA A 115 5.79 -1.78 17.12
CA ALA A 115 4.81 -0.92 16.46
C ALA A 115 5.41 -0.07 15.32
N LEU A 116 6.65 0.41 15.47
CA LEU A 116 7.30 1.23 14.44
C LEU A 116 7.61 0.40 13.20
N LYS A 117 8.15 -0.80 13.41
CA LYS A 117 8.44 -1.76 12.34
C LYS A 117 7.18 -2.26 11.65
N ILE A 118 6.10 -2.55 12.41
CA ILE A 118 4.82 -2.95 11.84
C ILE A 118 4.29 -1.88 10.90
N LEU A 119 4.18 -0.63 11.36
CA LEU A 119 3.65 0.44 10.51
C LEU A 119 4.59 0.73 9.32
N GLY A 120 5.91 0.64 9.54
CA GLY A 120 6.90 0.73 8.47
C GLY A 120 6.68 -0.32 7.37
N ALA A 121 6.49 -1.58 7.75
CA ALA A 121 6.22 -2.68 6.82
C ALA A 121 4.90 -2.49 6.06
N ILE A 122 3.83 -2.05 6.76
CA ILE A 122 2.54 -1.73 6.15
C ILE A 122 2.70 -0.65 5.06
N LEU A 123 3.44 0.42 5.34
CA LEU A 123 3.68 1.50 4.38
C LEU A 123 4.53 1.06 3.19
N LEU A 124 5.48 0.14 3.39
CA LEU A 124 6.24 -0.47 2.29
C LEU A 124 5.36 -1.32 1.37
N ILE A 125 4.39 -2.04 1.91
CA ILE A 125 3.38 -2.78 1.10
C ILE A 125 2.57 -1.79 0.24
N VAL A 126 2.06 -0.71 0.85
CA VAL A 126 1.32 0.33 0.12
C VAL A 126 2.18 0.95 -1.01
N TYR A 127 3.45 1.21 -0.75
CA TYR A 127 4.39 1.69 -1.76
C TYR A 127 4.58 0.69 -2.91
N ARG A 128 4.64 -0.62 -2.64
CA ARG A 128 4.71 -1.63 -3.69
C ARG A 128 3.43 -1.72 -4.49
N TYR A 129 2.25 -1.48 -3.92
CA TYR A 129 1.02 -1.36 -4.70
C TYR A 129 1.07 -0.19 -5.68
N ARG A 130 1.58 0.97 -5.25
CA ARG A 130 1.81 2.11 -6.14
C ARG A 130 2.72 1.73 -7.30
N ASN A 131 3.86 1.10 -7.01
CA ASN A 131 4.80 0.70 -8.05
C ASN A 131 4.19 -0.33 -9.01
N ASN A 132 3.54 -1.36 -8.47
CA ASN A 132 2.90 -2.39 -9.29
C ASN A 132 1.76 -1.85 -10.16
N LEU A 133 1.03 -0.83 -9.68
CA LEU A 133 -0.02 -0.17 -10.44
C LEU A 133 0.57 0.67 -11.58
N PHE A 134 1.56 1.53 -11.34
CA PHE A 134 2.02 2.50 -12.36
C PHE A 134 3.13 2.00 -13.30
N HIS A 135 3.74 0.83 -13.05
CA HIS A 135 4.80 0.30 -13.92
C HIS A 135 4.31 -0.49 -15.15
N GLY A 136 3.02 -0.42 -15.51
CA GLY A 136 2.47 -0.71 -16.85
C GLY A 136 2.43 -2.19 -17.27
N VAL A 137 3.49 -2.96 -17.03
CA VAL A 137 3.63 -4.37 -17.44
C VAL A 137 2.59 -5.27 -16.75
N LYS A 138 2.12 -4.88 -15.58
CA LYS A 138 1.11 -5.61 -14.79
C LYS A 138 -0.31 -5.10 -14.97
N TRP A 139 -0.53 -4.01 -15.70
CA TRP A 139 -1.86 -3.40 -15.83
C TRP A 139 -2.87 -4.37 -16.47
N GLN A 140 -2.42 -5.19 -17.41
CA GLN A 140 -3.28 -6.07 -18.21
C GLN A 140 -3.79 -7.31 -17.45
N TYR A 141 -3.07 -7.76 -16.40
CA TYR A 141 -3.37 -9.03 -15.70
C TYR A 141 -3.36 -8.92 -14.17
N GLY A 142 -2.78 -7.86 -13.61
CA GLY A 142 -2.49 -7.74 -12.18
C GLY A 142 -3.47 -6.89 -11.38
N ILE A 143 -4.46 -6.26 -12.02
CA ILE A 143 -5.41 -5.33 -11.38
C ILE A 143 -6.69 -6.01 -10.90
N VAL A 144 -7.12 -7.08 -11.58
CA VAL A 144 -8.30 -7.85 -11.18
C VAL A 144 -8.08 -8.44 -9.78
N GLY A 145 -9.06 -8.29 -8.89
CA GLY A 145 -8.97 -8.81 -7.52
C GLY A 145 -8.04 -8.02 -6.59
N GLN A 146 -7.61 -6.82 -6.99
CA GLN A 146 -6.85 -5.88 -6.14
C GLN A 146 -7.74 -4.93 -5.35
N GLN A 147 -9.07 -5.03 -5.45
CA GLN A 147 -9.99 -4.08 -4.83
C GLN A 147 -9.71 -3.88 -3.34
N GLU A 148 -9.64 -4.97 -2.59
CA GLU A 148 -9.37 -4.92 -1.15
C GLU A 148 -7.95 -4.44 -0.84
N ASN A 149 -6.95 -4.75 -1.67
CA ASN A 149 -5.59 -4.23 -1.49
C ASN A 149 -5.57 -2.70 -1.54
N PHE A 150 -6.23 -2.12 -2.53
CA PHE A 150 -6.33 -0.67 -2.67
C PHE A 150 -7.19 -0.04 -1.58
N GLN A 151 -8.28 -0.70 -1.16
CA GLN A 151 -9.10 -0.21 -0.05
C GLN A 151 -8.30 -0.16 1.26
N GLN A 152 -7.57 -1.22 1.62
CA GLN A 152 -6.74 -1.24 2.82
C GLN A 152 -5.60 -0.24 2.73
N ALA A 153 -5.01 -0.06 1.55
CA ALA A 153 -3.99 0.96 1.32
C ALA A 153 -4.52 2.38 1.52
N CYS A 154 -5.73 2.69 1.02
CA CYS A 154 -6.42 3.94 1.29
C CYS A 154 -6.66 4.14 2.79
N ASN A 155 -7.13 3.11 3.49
CA ASN A 155 -7.36 3.18 4.95
C ASN A 155 -6.07 3.51 5.71
N VAL A 156 -4.95 2.89 5.34
CA VAL A 156 -3.62 3.18 5.92
C VAL A 156 -3.22 4.63 5.67
N MET A 157 -3.33 5.12 4.43
CA MET A 157 -2.94 6.49 4.08
C MET A 157 -3.81 7.53 4.81
N MET A 158 -5.13 7.33 4.84
CA MET A 158 -6.06 8.20 5.59
C MET A 158 -5.72 8.23 7.07
N ALA A 159 -5.48 7.06 7.70
CA ALA A 159 -5.15 6.99 9.11
C ALA A 159 -3.86 7.75 9.46
N VAL A 160 -2.84 7.69 8.60
CA VAL A 160 -1.59 8.46 8.77
C VAL A 160 -1.84 9.96 8.57
N MET A 161 -2.55 10.35 7.51
CA MET A 161 -2.82 11.76 7.20
C MET A 161 -3.68 12.45 8.26
N ASP A 162 -4.63 11.73 8.86
CA ASP A 162 -5.47 12.22 9.97
C ASP A 162 -4.65 12.51 11.24
N ARG A 163 -3.50 11.85 11.41
CA ARG A 163 -2.66 11.91 12.62
C ARG A 163 -1.41 12.76 12.48
N LEU A 164 -0.99 13.07 11.25
CA LEU A 164 0.12 13.97 10.99
C LEU A 164 -0.40 15.31 10.47
N PRO A 165 0.09 16.45 11.01
CA PRO A 165 -0.21 17.73 10.39
C PRO A 165 0.31 17.74 8.94
N PRO A 166 -0.36 18.44 8.02
CA PRO A 166 0.14 18.63 6.67
C PRO A 166 1.55 19.21 6.71
N ALA A 167 2.46 18.71 5.88
CA ALA A 167 3.73 19.38 5.63
C ALA A 167 3.43 20.73 4.96
N HIS A 168 3.57 21.82 5.71
CA HIS A 168 3.53 23.19 5.19
C HIS A 168 4.94 23.65 4.80
#